data_AF-A0A5J4PE22-F1
#
_entry.id   AF-A0A5J4PE22-F1
#
_cell.length_a   1.000
_cell.length_b   1.000
_cell.length_c   1.000
_cell.angle_alpha   90.00
_cell.angle_beta   90.00
_cell.angle_gamma   90.00
#
_symmetry.space_group_name_H-M   'P 1'
#
loop_
_entity.id
_entity.type
_entity.pdbx_description
1 polymer ?
#
loop_
_entity_poly.entity_id
_entity_poly.type
_entity_poly.pdbx_seq_one_letter_code
_entity_poly.pdbx_strand_id
1 'polypeptide(L)'
;DYKMKNGRTLWDELCYTYDSGVQQARSLQKLWDEVEPYIDAERFREVQSKFKIQTRDAVWWKDGCLLYFQEFSKRPIPYNIERPIHELEKMKSFRMRISNHEKADINQLYTK
;
A
#
# COMPACT_ATOMS: atom_id res chain seq x y z
N ASP A 1 2.41 12.70 -23.98
CA ASP A 1 2.33 12.91 -22.51
C ASP A 1 1.10 13.70 -22.14
N TYR A 2 0.06 13.00 -21.70
CA TYR A 2 -1.13 13.66 -21.15
C TYR A 2 -0.75 14.41 -19.87
N LYS A 3 -1.20 15.67 -19.78
CA LYS A 3 -1.00 16.53 -18.61
C LYS A 3 -2.24 16.52 -17.74
N MET A 4 -2.03 16.21 -16.46
CA MET A 4 -3.08 16.26 -15.45
C MET A 4 -3.40 17.71 -15.08
N LYS A 5 -4.50 17.93 -14.36
CA LYS A 5 -4.95 19.27 -13.92
C LYS A 5 -3.89 20.04 -13.12
N ASN A 6 -2.96 19.33 -12.47
CA ASN A 6 -1.87 19.90 -11.69
C ASN A 6 -0.55 20.07 -12.48
N GLY A 7 -0.57 19.89 -13.80
CA GLY A 7 0.58 20.09 -14.69
C GLY A 7 1.57 18.92 -14.76
N ARG A 8 1.43 17.90 -13.91
CA ARG A 8 2.24 16.68 -13.96
C ARG A 8 1.84 15.81 -15.15
N THR A 9 2.75 14.93 -15.57
CA THR A 9 2.37 13.89 -16.55
C THR A 9 1.45 12.88 -15.87
N LEU A 10 0.62 12.17 -16.66
CA LEU A 10 -0.20 11.08 -16.15
C LEU A 10 0.62 10.04 -15.37
N TRP A 11 1.83 9.73 -15.84
CA TRP A 11 2.73 8.78 -15.17
C TRP A 11 3.17 9.30 -13.79
N ASP A 12 3.67 10.53 -13.73
CA ASP A 12 4.11 11.09 -12.45
C ASP A 12 2.96 11.16 -11.46
N GLU A 13 1.78 11.58 -11.92
CA GLU A 13 0.60 11.67 -11.06
C GLU A 13 0.12 10.31 -10.57
N LEU A 14 0.22 9.27 -11.40
CA LEU A 14 -0.03 7.89 -10.98
C LEU A 14 0.92 7.50 -9.84
N CYS A 15 2.23 7.73 -10.00
CA CYS A 15 3.22 7.45 -8.97
C CYS A 15 2.92 8.19 -7.66
N TYR A 16 2.65 9.50 -7.73
CA TYR A 16 2.32 10.30 -6.55
C TYR A 16 1.02 9.89 -5.87
N THR A 17 0.03 9.43 -6.64
CA THR A 17 -1.26 8.97 -6.09
C THR A 17 -1.08 7.70 -5.28
N TYR A 18 -0.33 6.73 -5.80
CA TYR A 18 -0.04 5.50 -5.05
C TYR A 18 0.82 5.76 -3.81
N ASP A 19 1.83 6.64 -3.89
CA ASP A 19 2.63 6.99 -2.71
C ASP A 19 1.79 7.73 -1.65
N SER A 20 0.93 8.67 -2.07
CA SER A 20 -0.01 9.36 -1.19
C SER A 20 -0.92 8.39 -0.44
N GLY A 21 -1.39 7.33 -1.09
CA GLY A 21 -2.17 6.28 -0.43
C GLY A 21 -1.41 5.60 0.72
N VAL A 22 -0.11 5.32 0.54
CA VAL A 22 0.76 4.77 1.59
C VAL A 22 0.93 5.76 2.74
N GLN A 23 1.17 7.04 2.44
CA GLN A 23 1.31 8.08 3.47
C GLN A 23 0.01 8.26 4.28
N GLN A 24 -1.15 8.16 3.62
CA GLN A 24 -2.44 8.20 4.30
C GLN A 24 -2.64 7.00 5.25
N ALA A 25 -2.29 5.77 4.82
CA ALA A 25 -2.34 4.59 5.70
C ALA A 25 -1.43 4.73 6.93
N ARG A 26 -0.19 5.21 6.73
CA ARG A 26 0.76 5.51 7.83
C ARG A 26 0.20 6.57 8.79
N SER A 27 -0.45 7.60 8.24
CA SER A 27 -1.05 8.68 9.03
C SER A 27 -2.22 8.19 9.86
N LEU A 28 -3.07 7.31 9.31
CA LEU A 28 -4.17 6.69 10.07
C LEU A 28 -3.66 5.82 11.21
N GLN A 29 -2.60 5.04 10.98
CA GLN A 29 -1.97 4.25 12.03
C GLN A 29 -1.46 5.15 13.16
N LYS A 30 -0.74 6.23 12.83
CA LYS A 30 -0.24 7.19 13.84
C LYS A 30 -1.39 7.87 14.59
N LEU A 31 -2.42 8.31 13.88
CA LEU A 31 -3.60 8.91 14.49
C LEU A 31 -4.30 7.94 15.44
N TRP A 32 -4.36 6.65 15.08
CA TRP A 32 -4.90 5.63 15.98
C TRP A 32 -4.06 5.48 17.24
N ASP A 33 -2.73 5.49 17.12
CA ASP A 33 -1.84 5.42 18.29
C ASP A 33 -2.05 6.60 19.26
N GLU A 34 -2.36 7.80 18.75
CA GLU A 34 -2.64 8.98 19.57
C GLU A 34 -3.96 8.89 20.36
N VAL A 35 -4.89 8.02 19.95
CA VAL A 35 -6.18 7.85 20.66
C VAL A 35 -6.17 6.77 21.74
N GLU A 36 -5.04 6.10 21.97
CA GLU A 36 -4.87 5.05 22.99
C GLU A 36 -5.46 5.42 24.36
N PRO A 37 -5.25 6.65 24.91
CA PRO A 37 -5.76 7.01 26.24
C PRO A 37 -7.30 7.08 26.34
N TYR A 38 -8.00 7.10 25.21
CA TYR A 38 -9.46 7.31 25.15
C TYR A 38 -10.25 6.03 24.82
N ILE A 39 -9.56 4.90 24.60
CA ILE A 39 -10.15 3.64 24.16
C ILE A 39 -9.69 2.52 25.11
N ASP A 40 -10.52 1.51 25.35
CA ASP A 40 -10.07 0.34 26.10
C ASP A 40 -8.99 -0.44 25.34
N ALA A 41 -8.15 -1.13 26.12
CA ALA A 41 -6.98 -1.81 25.60
C ALA A 41 -7.29 -2.96 24.62
N GLU A 42 -8.48 -3.57 24.67
CA GLU A 42 -8.83 -4.67 23.76
C GLU A 42 -9.11 -4.13 22.35
N ARG A 43 -10.07 -3.21 22.22
CA ARG A 43 -10.41 -2.60 20.93
C ARG A 43 -9.24 -1.82 20.34
N PHE A 44 -8.49 -1.11 21.17
CA PHE A 44 -7.30 -0.38 20.72
C PHE A 44 -6.30 -1.33 20.02
N ARG A 45 -5.94 -2.44 20.67
CA ARG A 45 -4.98 -3.41 20.12
C ARG A 45 -5.48 -4.10 18.86
N GLU A 46 -6.77 -4.47 18.81
CA GLU A 46 -7.34 -5.13 17.63
C GLU A 46 -7.26 -4.20 16.40
N VAL A 47 -7.66 -2.94 16.55
CA VAL A 47 -7.66 -1.96 15.46
C VAL A 47 -6.23 -1.54 15.09
N GLN A 48 -5.34 -1.37 16.07
CA GLN A 48 -3.93 -1.07 15.82
C GLN A 48 -3.27 -2.17 14.97
N SER A 49 -3.57 -3.44 15.25
CA SER A 49 -3.10 -4.57 14.44
C SER A 49 -3.59 -4.48 12.98
N LYS A 50 -4.87 -4.15 12.78
CA LYS A 50 -5.45 -3.94 11.45
C LYS A 50 -4.77 -2.80 10.69
N PHE A 51 -4.45 -1.68 11.35
CA PHE A 51 -3.73 -0.58 10.72
C PHE A 51 -2.30 -0.95 10.33
N LYS A 52 -1.58 -1.72 11.16
CA LYS A 52 -0.23 -2.23 10.82
C LYS A 52 -0.26 -3.08 9.54
N ILE A 53 -1.27 -3.95 9.42
CA ILE A 53 -1.51 -4.76 8.21
C ILE A 53 -1.82 -3.85 7.02
N GLN A 54 -2.75 -2.91 7.18
CA GLN A 54 -3.14 -1.98 6.12
C GLN A 54 -1.94 -1.18 5.59
N THR A 55 -1.07 -0.67 6.48
CA THR A 55 0.13 0.07 6.08
C THR A 55 1.08 -0.80 5.27
N ARG A 56 1.37 -2.03 5.71
CA ARG A 56 2.23 -2.96 4.98
C ARG A 56 1.62 -3.30 3.61
N ASP A 57 0.33 -3.59 3.59
CA ASP A 57 -0.36 -4.02 2.37
C ASP A 57 -0.49 -2.85 1.38
N ALA A 58 -0.61 -1.60 1.85
CA ALA A 58 -0.56 -0.41 1.01
C ALA A 58 0.80 -0.26 0.30
N VAL A 59 1.92 -0.55 0.97
CA VAL A 59 3.25 -0.58 0.32
C VAL A 59 3.31 -1.67 -0.73
N TRP A 60 2.80 -2.87 -0.43
CA TRP A 60 2.70 -3.97 -1.40
C TRP A 60 1.90 -3.54 -2.64
N TRP A 61 0.73 -2.93 -2.47
CA TRP A 61 -0.09 -2.44 -3.58
C TRP A 61 0.59 -1.33 -4.39
N LYS A 62 1.24 -0.36 -3.74
CA LYS A 62 2.03 0.68 -4.42
C LYS A 62 3.09 0.03 -5.30
N ASP A 63 3.91 -0.84 -4.74
CA ASP A 63 5.04 -1.44 -5.46
C ASP A 63 4.54 -2.29 -6.63
N GLY A 64 3.55 -3.14 -6.41
CA GLY A 64 3.02 -4.02 -7.46
C GLY A 64 2.43 -3.23 -8.63
N CYS A 65 1.60 -2.23 -8.35
CA CYS A 65 1.01 -1.40 -9.40
C CYS A 65 2.06 -0.57 -10.13
N LEU A 66 2.95 0.12 -9.41
CA LEU A 66 3.95 0.99 -10.04
C LEU A 66 4.98 0.19 -10.85
N LEU A 67 5.45 -0.95 -10.33
CA LEU A 67 6.35 -1.83 -11.08
C LEU A 67 5.66 -2.43 -12.31
N TYR A 68 4.41 -2.88 -12.19
CA TYR A 68 3.65 -3.41 -13.33
C TYR A 68 3.46 -2.36 -14.42
N PHE A 69 2.96 -1.17 -14.08
CA PHE A 69 2.76 -0.12 -15.07
C PHE A 69 4.08 0.42 -15.63
N GLN A 70 5.18 0.39 -14.86
CA GLN A 70 6.52 0.73 -15.33
C GLN A 70 6.99 -0.20 -16.47
N GLU A 71 6.63 -1.49 -16.46
CA GLU A 71 6.95 -2.41 -17.55
C GLU A 71 6.42 -1.92 -18.91
N PHE A 72 5.28 -1.23 -18.92
CA PHE A 72 4.64 -0.74 -20.15
C PHE A 72 4.98 0.72 -20.43
N SER A 73 5.00 1.57 -19.40
CA SER A 73 5.27 3.00 -19.54
C SER A 73 6.73 3.28 -19.88
N LYS A 74 7.65 2.37 -19.51
CA LYS A 74 9.12 2.52 -19.61
C LYS A 74 9.64 3.82 -18.98
N ARG A 75 8.92 4.34 -17.98
CA ARG A 75 9.27 5.57 -17.28
C ARG A 75 9.82 5.28 -15.88
N PRO A 76 10.83 6.03 -15.43
CA PRO A 76 11.32 5.90 -14.07
C PRO A 76 10.27 6.40 -13.08
N ILE A 77 10.22 5.77 -11.90
CA ILE A 77 9.46 6.32 -10.76
C ILE A 77 10.20 7.58 -10.27
N PRO A 78 9.51 8.69 -9.98
CA PRO A 78 10.12 9.91 -9.45
C PRO A 78 11.03 9.65 -8.24
N TYR A 79 12.20 10.30 -8.20
CA TYR A 79 13.27 10.01 -7.23
C TYR A 79 12.90 10.32 -5.77
N ASN A 80 11.94 11.22 -5.57
CA ASN A 80 11.46 11.67 -4.27
C ASN A 80 10.39 10.73 -3.67
N ILE A 81 9.96 9.71 -4.41
CA ILE A 81 9.07 8.66 -3.93
C ILE A 81 9.92 7.53 -3.36
N GLU A 82 9.49 6.96 -2.23
CA GLU A 82 10.13 5.80 -1.62
C GLU A 82 10.16 4.65 -2.64
N ARG A 83 11.38 4.17 -2.94
CA ARG A 83 11.60 3.15 -3.97
C ARG A 83 10.87 1.85 -3.63
N PRO A 84 10.41 1.09 -4.65
CA PRO A 84 9.86 -0.23 -4.41
C PRO A 84 10.85 -1.11 -3.67
N ILE A 85 10.37 -1.80 -2.64
CA ILE A 85 11.16 -2.76 -1.85
C ILE A 85 10.81 -4.21 -2.23
N HIS A 86 9.74 -4.42 -2.98
CA HIS A 86 9.31 -5.70 -3.50
C HIS A 86 9.76 -5.91 -4.95
N GLU A 87 9.94 -7.18 -5.34
CA GLU A 87 10.27 -7.56 -6.71
C GLU A 87 9.01 -7.99 -7.48
N LEU A 88 8.79 -7.40 -8.66
CA LEU A 88 7.58 -7.64 -9.45
C LEU A 88 7.33 -9.11 -9.79
N GLU A 89 8.38 -9.85 -10.15
CA GLU A 89 8.28 -11.28 -10.50
C GLU A 89 7.80 -12.13 -9.31
N LYS A 90 8.30 -11.82 -8.10
CA LYS A 90 7.82 -12.46 -6.87
C LYS A 90 6.35 -12.10 -6.60
N MET A 91 5.94 -10.86 -6.86
CA MET A 91 4.55 -10.45 -6.70
C MET A 91 3.61 -11.11 -7.70
N LYS A 92 4.00 -11.26 -8.97
CA LYS A 92 3.20 -11.93 -10.02
C LYS A 92 2.97 -13.42 -9.75
N SER A 93 3.96 -14.08 -9.15
CA SER A 93 3.87 -15.49 -8.76
C SER A 93 3.05 -15.72 -7.49
N PHE A 94 2.79 -14.67 -6.70
CA PHE A 94 1.94 -14.76 -5.52
C PHE A 94 0.52 -15.20 -5.91
N ARG A 95 -0.03 -16.11 -5.12
CA ARG A 95 -1.38 -16.65 -5.29
C ARG A 95 -2.09 -16.62 -3.96
N MET A 96 -3.07 -15.74 -3.85
CA MET A 96 -3.99 -15.76 -2.71
C MET A 96 -4.90 -16.98 -2.83
N ARG A 97 -4.88 -17.84 -1.80
CA ARG A 97 -5.73 -19.03 -1.70
C ARG A 97 -7.03 -18.72 -0.97
N ILE A 98 -7.68 -17.63 -1.38
CA ILE A 98 -8.98 -17.18 -0.88
C ILE A 98 -9.82 -16.70 -2.07
N SER A 99 -11.13 -16.87 -1.98
CA SER A 99 -12.09 -16.31 -2.94
C SER A 99 -12.37 -14.84 -2.65
N ASN A 100 -12.97 -14.15 -3.62
CA ASN A 100 -13.38 -12.74 -3.46
C ASN A 100 -14.49 -12.51 -2.42
N HIS A 101 -15.08 -13.57 -1.89
CA HIS A 101 -16.16 -13.53 -0.89
C HIS A 101 -15.68 -13.87 0.53
N GLU A 102 -14.41 -14.27 0.66
CA GLU A 102 -13.83 -14.69 1.91
C GLU A 102 -12.99 -13.57 2.51
N LYS A 103 -13.13 -13.38 3.82
CA LYS A 103 -12.21 -12.53 4.57
C LYS A 103 -10.88 -13.26 4.65
N ALA A 104 -9.82 -12.61 4.22
CA ALA A 104 -8.49 -13.16 4.35
C ALA A 104 -8.14 -13.43 5.82
N ASP A 105 -7.72 -14.65 6.14
CA ASP A 105 -7.10 -14.94 7.42
C ASP A 105 -5.68 -14.39 7.40
N ILE A 106 -5.48 -13.28 8.10
CA ILE A 106 -4.21 -12.57 8.19
C ILE A 106 -3.11 -13.51 8.73
N ASN A 107 -3.45 -14.45 9.62
CA ASN A 107 -2.50 -15.42 10.16
C ASN A 107 -2.13 -16.52 9.16
N GLN A 108 -2.81 -16.61 8.02
CA GLN A 108 -2.50 -17.56 6.95
C GLN A 108 -1.83 -16.89 5.74
N LEU A 109 -2.07 -15.59 5.54
CA LEU A 109 -1.51 -14.82 4.42
C LEU A 109 0.01 -14.62 4.50
N TYR A 110 0.58 -14.59 5.71
CA TYR A 110 1.99 -14.24 5.93
C TYR A 110 2.84 -15.40 6.50
N THR A 111 2.28 -16.61 6.56
CA THR A 111 2.86 -17.73 7.33
C THR A 111 3.32 -18.90 6.47
N LYS A 112 3.41 -18.76 5.13
CA LYS A 112 4.13 -19.70 4.26
C LYS A 112 4.83 -19.00 3.11
#